data_AF-H6TFT1-F1
#
_entry.id   AF-H6TFT1-F1
#
_cell.length_a   1.000
_cell.length_b   1.000
_cell.length_c   1.000
_cell.angle_alpha   90.00
_cell.angle_beta   90.00
_cell.angle_gamma   90.00
#
_symmetry.space_group_name_H-M   'P 1'
#
loop_
_entity.id
_entity.type
_entity.pdbx_description
1 polymer ?
#
loop_
_entity_poly.entity_id
_entity_poly.type
_entity_poly.pdbx_seq_one_letter_code
_entity_poly.pdbx_strand_id
1 'polypeptide(L)'
;GISHELMDTVERLTKEHYRKCMEQRFKEMVASKGLDVVQSEIKDLDWESTFFLRHLPVSNMSEIPDLDDDYRKVMKEFAAELEKLAEHLLDLLCENLGLEKGYIKSVFYGSKGPNFGTKVSNYPPCPKPDLIKGLRAHTDAGGIILLFQDDKVSGLQLLKDDQWIDVPPMRHSIVINLGDQLE
;
A
#
# COMPACT_ATOMS: atom_id res chain seq x y z
N GLY A 1 17.22 3.76 6.36
CA GLY A 1 17.47 4.48 5.09
C GLY A 1 16.57 5.67 5.00
N ILE A 2 15.25 5.43 5.05
CA ILE A 2 14.23 6.46 5.16
C ILE A 2 14.26 7.10 6.56
N SER A 3 14.11 8.43 6.63
CA SER A 3 14.06 9.15 7.90
C SER A 3 12.82 8.78 8.72
N HIS A 4 12.99 8.54 10.02
CA HIS A 4 11.86 8.29 10.93
C HIS A 4 10.92 9.49 11.01
N GLU A 5 11.44 10.72 10.93
CA GLU A 5 10.62 11.94 10.91
C GLU A 5 9.72 12.00 9.66
N LEU A 6 10.23 11.54 8.51
CA LEU A 6 9.45 11.45 7.28
C LEU A 6 8.34 10.39 7.43
N MET A 7 8.66 9.23 7.99
CA MET A 7 7.67 8.17 8.25
C MET A 7 6.57 8.63 9.23
N ASP A 8 6.95 9.27 10.34
CA ASP A 8 6.01 9.84 11.32
C ASP A 8 5.12 10.91 10.66
N THR A 9 5.68 11.72 9.75
CA THR A 9 4.92 12.76 9.01
C THR A 9 3.95 12.15 8.01
N VAL A 10 4.38 11.14 7.24
CA VAL A 10 3.51 10.40 6.30
C VAL A 10 2.35 9.76 7.04
N GLU A 11 2.61 9.08 8.16
CA GLU A 11 1.58 8.45 8.98
C GLU A 11 0.56 9.49 9.47
N ARG A 12 1.04 10.57 10.07
CA ARG A 12 0.19 11.65 10.60
C ARG A 12 -0.70 12.25 9.52
N LEU A 13 -0.12 12.64 8.39
CA LEU A 13 -0.87 13.27 7.29
C LEU A 13 -1.86 12.30 6.64
N THR A 14 -1.51 11.02 6.50
CA THR A 14 -2.42 9.99 5.98
C THR A 14 -3.64 9.82 6.90
N LYS A 15 -3.42 9.71 8.22
CA LYS A 15 -4.50 9.60 9.21
C LYS A 15 -5.33 10.88 9.33
N GLU A 16 -4.73 12.06 9.16
CA GLU A 16 -5.46 13.34 9.12
C GLU A 16 -6.32 13.46 7.85
N HIS A 17 -5.77 13.14 6.68
CA HIS A 17 -6.51 13.18 5.42
C HIS A 17 -7.68 12.20 5.43
N TYR A 18 -7.51 11.00 5.98
CA TYR A 18 -8.62 10.07 6.15
C TYR A 18 -9.77 10.69 6.96
N ARG A 19 -9.48 11.23 8.15
CA ARG A 19 -10.47 11.84 9.04
C ARG A 19 -11.17 13.05 8.41
N LYS A 20 -10.43 13.89 7.69
CA LYS A 20 -10.96 15.12 7.09
C LYS A 20 -11.74 14.89 5.80
N CYS A 21 -11.28 13.97 4.96
CA CYS A 21 -11.72 13.90 3.55
C CYS A 21 -12.36 12.55 3.18
N MET A 22 -11.85 11.44 3.72
CA MET A 22 -12.22 10.10 3.26
C MET A 22 -13.25 9.40 4.14
N GLU A 23 -13.28 9.68 5.43
CA GLU A 23 -14.17 8.99 6.38
C GLU A 23 -15.65 9.18 6.02
N GLN A 24 -16.05 10.40 5.65
CA GLN A 24 -17.42 10.68 5.25
C GLN A 24 -17.78 9.96 3.94
N ARG A 25 -16.87 9.97 2.95
CA ARG A 25 -17.04 9.24 1.68
C ARG A 25 -17.17 7.74 1.91
N PHE A 26 -16.39 7.19 2.84
CA PHE A 26 -16.47 5.79 3.22
C PHE A 26 -17.81 5.46 3.86
N LYS A 27 -18.30 6.30 4.79
CA LYS A 27 -19.62 6.13 5.42
C LYS A 27 -20.76 6.18 4.40
N GLU A 28 -20.69 7.10 3.44
CA GLU A 28 -21.65 7.19 2.34
C GLU A 28 -21.61 5.96 1.43
N MET A 29 -20.41 5.45 1.12
CA MET A 29 -20.23 4.21 0.37
C MET A 29 -20.83 3.01 1.11
N VAL A 30 -20.56 2.88 2.41
CA VAL A 30 -21.14 1.84 3.29
C VAL A 30 -22.66 1.90 3.29
N ALA A 31 -23.25 3.08 3.48
CA ALA A 31 -24.70 3.27 3.50
C ALA A 31 -25.35 2.99 2.13
N SER A 32 -24.77 3.50 1.04
CA SER A 32 -25.31 3.32 -0.32
C SER A 32 -25.27 1.86 -0.78
N LYS A 33 -24.32 1.07 -0.30
CA LYS A 33 -24.24 -0.37 -0.56
C LYS A 33 -24.97 -1.22 0.49
N GLY A 34 -25.58 -0.61 1.50
CA GLY A 34 -26.30 -1.29 2.58
C GLY A 34 -25.41 -2.20 3.43
N LEU A 35 -24.11 -1.92 3.52
CA LEU A 35 -23.12 -2.75 4.23
C LEU A 35 -23.32 -2.73 5.76
N ASP A 36 -24.04 -1.75 6.27
CA ASP A 36 -24.39 -1.55 7.69
C ASP A 36 -25.43 -2.55 8.20
N VAL A 37 -26.32 -3.03 7.33
CA VAL A 37 -27.43 -3.94 7.70
C VAL A 37 -27.19 -5.40 7.32
N VAL A 38 -26.04 -5.72 6.72
CA VAL A 38 -25.78 -7.05 6.16
C VAL A 38 -25.78 -8.13 7.25
N GLN A 39 -26.44 -9.26 6.95
CA GLN A 39 -26.56 -10.44 7.82
C GLN A 39 -25.83 -11.68 7.27
N SER A 40 -25.31 -11.62 6.05
CA SER A 40 -24.61 -12.70 5.37
C SER A 40 -23.17 -12.32 5.00
N GLU A 41 -22.34 -13.31 4.71
CA GLU A 41 -20.96 -13.07 4.27
C GLU A 41 -20.91 -12.34 2.91
N ILE A 42 -20.00 -11.37 2.78
CA ILE A 42 -19.74 -10.55 1.60
C ILE A 42 -18.39 -10.95 1.03
N LYS A 43 -18.37 -11.42 -0.23
CA LYS A 43 -17.16 -11.96 -0.89
C LYS A 43 -16.71 -11.16 -2.11
N ASP A 44 -17.53 -10.20 -2.54
CA ASP A 44 -17.34 -9.42 -3.75
C ASP A 44 -16.94 -7.96 -3.46
N LEU A 45 -16.87 -7.56 -2.19
CA LEU A 45 -16.50 -6.23 -1.73
C LEU A 45 -15.45 -6.26 -0.61
N ASP A 46 -14.63 -5.22 -0.57
CA ASP A 46 -13.59 -4.99 0.43
C ASP A 46 -14.01 -3.85 1.38
N TRP A 47 -13.83 -4.04 2.69
CA TRP A 47 -14.06 -3.01 3.72
C TRP A 47 -12.85 -2.07 3.79
N GLU A 48 -12.66 -1.30 2.71
CA GLU A 48 -11.48 -0.47 2.49
C GLU A 48 -11.87 0.93 2.01
N SER A 49 -11.19 1.95 2.55
CA SER A 49 -11.16 3.30 1.99
C SER A 49 -9.79 3.52 1.36
N THR A 50 -9.72 3.75 0.04
CA THR A 50 -8.44 3.84 -0.67
C THR A 50 -8.42 4.92 -1.74
N PHE A 51 -7.24 5.43 -2.05
CA PHE A 51 -6.94 6.19 -3.27
C PHE A 51 -5.56 5.78 -3.82
N PHE A 52 -5.26 6.16 -5.05
CA PHE A 52 -4.04 5.76 -5.75
C PHE A 52 -3.23 6.97 -6.23
N LEU A 53 -1.96 7.01 -5.83
CA LEU A 53 -0.95 7.92 -6.35
C LEU A 53 -0.10 7.18 -7.39
N ARG A 54 -0.11 7.66 -8.63
CA ARG A 54 0.89 7.29 -9.63
C ARG A 54 2.05 8.26 -9.52
N HIS A 55 3.27 7.73 -9.54
CA HIS A 55 4.51 8.52 -9.52
C HIS A 55 5.20 8.44 -10.87
N LEU A 56 5.35 7.22 -11.40
CA LEU A 56 5.96 6.93 -12.69
C LEU A 56 5.01 6.10 -13.58
N PRO A 57 5.11 6.26 -14.92
CA PRO A 57 5.99 7.19 -15.63
C PRO A 57 5.49 8.65 -15.62
N VAL A 58 4.21 8.86 -15.28
CA VAL A 58 3.60 10.19 -15.18
C VAL A 58 2.82 10.26 -13.87
N SER A 59 3.12 11.27 -13.07
CA SER A 59 2.45 11.44 -11.79
C SER A 59 1.04 12.01 -11.96
N ASN A 60 0.07 11.42 -11.27
CA ASN A 60 -1.28 11.97 -11.15
C ASN A 60 -1.46 12.81 -9.89
N MET A 61 -0.38 13.08 -9.15
CA MET A 61 -0.48 13.63 -7.80
C MET A 61 -1.27 14.94 -7.82
N SER A 62 -1.00 15.85 -8.78
CA SER A 62 -1.73 17.12 -8.99
C SER A 62 -3.22 16.98 -9.25
N GLU A 63 -3.69 15.82 -9.70
CA GLU A 63 -5.09 15.55 -10.06
C GLU A 63 -5.90 15.02 -8.87
N ILE A 64 -5.24 14.61 -7.78
CA ILE A 64 -5.92 14.07 -6.60
C ILE A 64 -6.67 15.19 -5.88
N PRO A 65 -8.00 15.08 -5.72
CA PRO A 65 -8.77 16.07 -4.98
C PRO A 65 -8.44 15.99 -3.48
N ASP A 66 -8.54 17.13 -2.79
CA ASP A 66 -8.42 17.23 -1.32
C ASP A 66 -7.09 16.77 -0.71
N LEU A 67 -6.08 16.57 -1.56
CA LEU A 67 -4.71 16.34 -1.11
C LEU A 67 -4.02 17.70 -0.94
N ASP A 68 -3.74 18.08 0.30
CA ASP A 68 -3.10 19.37 0.59
C ASP A 68 -1.65 19.43 0.06
N ASP A 69 -1.16 20.63 -0.24
CA ASP A 69 0.17 20.84 -0.84
C ASP A 69 1.32 20.25 0.01
N ASP A 70 1.24 20.38 1.33
CA ASP A 70 2.20 19.78 2.26
C ASP A 70 2.20 18.25 2.15
N TYR A 71 1.01 17.64 2.02
CA TYR A 71 0.90 16.19 1.90
C TYR A 71 1.41 15.70 0.55
N ARG A 72 1.15 16.44 -0.54
CA ARG A 72 1.75 16.17 -1.87
C ARG A 72 3.28 16.19 -1.78
N LYS A 73 3.85 17.21 -1.15
CA LYS A 73 5.31 17.35 -0.99
C LYS A 73 5.89 16.16 -0.21
N VAL A 74 5.30 15.82 0.93
CA VAL A 74 5.72 14.69 1.77
C VAL A 74 5.61 13.35 1.05
N MET A 75 4.50 13.09 0.34
CA MET A 75 4.33 11.86 -0.41
C MET A 75 5.31 11.74 -1.58
N LYS A 76 5.65 12.85 -2.24
CA LYS A 76 6.67 12.87 -3.30
C LYS A 76 8.06 12.53 -2.76
N GLU A 77 8.43 13.08 -1.61
CA GLU A 77 9.69 12.77 -0.94
C GLU A 77 9.74 11.30 -0.51
N PHE A 78 8.68 10.82 0.13
CA PHE A 78 8.58 9.44 0.58
C PHE A 78 8.61 8.44 -0.58
N ALA A 79 7.90 8.73 -1.68
CA ALA A 79 7.94 7.91 -2.88
C ALA A 79 9.35 7.81 -3.47
N ALA A 80 10.11 8.92 -3.53
CA ALA A 80 11.48 8.90 -4.03
C ALA A 80 12.42 8.04 -3.15
N GLU A 81 12.24 8.07 -1.83
CA GLU A 81 13.02 7.21 -0.92
C GLU A 81 12.63 5.73 -1.04
N LEU A 82 11.34 5.42 -1.24
CA LEU A 82 10.88 4.06 -1.49
C LEU A 82 11.33 3.52 -2.86
N GLU A 83 11.38 4.35 -3.90
CA GLU A 83 11.91 3.97 -5.21
C GLU A 83 13.38 3.58 -5.13
N LYS A 84 14.22 4.40 -4.45
CA LYS A 84 15.63 4.07 -4.20
C LYS A 84 15.79 2.76 -3.42
N LEU A 85 14.96 2.56 -2.38
CA LEU A 85 14.97 1.33 -1.60
C LEU A 85 14.57 0.12 -2.44
N ALA A 86 13.54 0.25 -3.28
CA ALA A 86 13.11 -0.81 -4.19
C ALA A 86 14.24 -1.22 -5.15
N GLU A 87 14.89 -0.26 -5.80
CA GLU A 87 16.02 -0.54 -6.71
C GLU A 87 17.19 -1.21 -5.97
N HIS A 88 17.51 -0.76 -4.76
CA HIS A 88 18.55 -1.38 -3.95
C HIS A 88 18.23 -2.84 -3.59
N LEU A 89 16.99 -3.11 -3.19
CA LEU A 89 16.54 -4.47 -2.87
C LEU A 89 16.53 -5.37 -4.11
N LEU A 90 16.19 -4.84 -5.28
CA LEU A 90 16.25 -5.58 -6.54
C LEU A 90 17.70 -5.93 -6.93
N ASP A 91 18.67 -5.05 -6.67
CA ASP A 91 20.10 -5.37 -6.85
C ASP A 91 20.57 -6.48 -5.90
N LEU A 92 20.13 -6.47 -4.63
CA LEU A 92 20.41 -7.55 -3.69
C LEU A 92 19.77 -8.88 -4.13
N LEU A 93 18.56 -8.82 -4.70
CA LEU A 93 17.91 -9.98 -5.28
C LEU A 93 18.68 -10.51 -6.50
N CYS A 94 19.21 -9.62 -7.35
CA CYS A 94 20.09 -10.02 -8.45
C CYS A 94 21.32 -10.77 -7.94
N GLU A 95 21.99 -10.24 -6.91
CA GLU A 95 23.15 -10.89 -6.28
C GLU A 95 22.81 -12.29 -5.76
N ASN A 96 21.70 -12.43 -5.03
CA ASN A 96 21.25 -13.73 -4.48
C ASN A 96 20.91 -14.76 -5.57
N LEU A 97 20.44 -14.30 -6.73
CA LEU A 97 20.09 -15.16 -7.87
C LEU A 97 21.27 -15.39 -8.83
N GLY A 98 22.45 -14.81 -8.58
CA GLY A 98 23.60 -14.89 -9.47
C GLY A 98 23.43 -14.12 -10.78
N LEU A 99 22.57 -13.11 -10.80
CA LEU A 99 22.33 -12.22 -11.92
C LEU A 99 23.26 -11.00 -11.88
N GLU A 100 23.49 -10.38 -13.04
CA GLU A 100 24.22 -9.12 -13.11
C GLU A 100 23.49 -8.02 -12.32
N LYS A 101 24.24 -7.16 -11.64
CA LYS A 101 23.68 -6.00 -10.94
C LYS A 101 22.84 -5.16 -11.91
N GLY A 102 21.63 -4.78 -11.49
CA GLY A 102 20.70 -4.02 -12.32
C GLY A 102 19.91 -4.85 -13.34
N TYR A 103 20.08 -6.18 -13.40
CA TYR A 103 19.36 -7.03 -14.35
C TYR A 103 17.84 -6.86 -14.23
N ILE A 104 17.27 -7.06 -13.04
CA ILE A 104 15.80 -6.99 -12.85
C ILE A 104 15.28 -5.56 -13.13
N LYS A 105 16.03 -4.53 -12.71
CA LYS A 105 15.70 -3.13 -13.04
C LYS A 105 15.65 -2.91 -14.56
N SER A 106 16.61 -3.47 -15.31
CA SER A 106 16.63 -3.35 -16.77
C SER A 106 15.42 -4.02 -17.43
N VAL A 107 14.98 -5.17 -16.89
CA VAL A 107 13.78 -5.89 -17.35
C VAL A 107 12.52 -5.06 -17.09
N PHE A 108 12.39 -4.45 -15.91
CA PHE A 108 11.25 -3.60 -15.56
C PHE A 108 11.22 -2.23 -16.24
N TYR A 109 12.32 -1.79 -16.86
CA TYR A 109 12.39 -0.46 -17.46
C TYR A 109 11.45 -0.30 -18.66
N GLY A 110 11.24 -1.36 -19.45
CA GLY A 110 10.38 -1.30 -20.64
C GLY A 110 10.73 -0.12 -21.57
N SER A 111 9.72 0.47 -22.22
CA SER A 111 9.90 1.60 -23.14
C SER A 111 9.76 3.00 -22.50
N LYS A 112 9.18 3.08 -21.31
CA LYS A 112 8.83 4.35 -20.64
C LYS A 112 9.33 4.45 -19.19
N GLY A 113 10.17 3.52 -18.75
CA GLY A 113 10.53 3.35 -17.35
C GLY A 113 9.53 2.44 -16.61
N PRO A 114 9.84 2.11 -15.34
CA PRO A 114 8.97 1.28 -14.51
C PRO A 114 7.66 2.01 -14.18
N ASN A 115 6.61 1.23 -13.89
CA ASN A 115 5.43 1.77 -13.22
C ASN A 115 5.70 1.81 -11.72
N PHE A 116 5.56 2.98 -11.11
CA PHE A 116 5.73 3.16 -9.67
C PHE A 116 4.56 3.98 -9.11
N GLY A 117 3.92 3.47 -8.07
CA GLY A 117 2.74 4.07 -7.48
C GLY A 117 2.54 3.63 -6.04
N THR A 118 1.67 4.34 -5.35
CA THR A 118 1.30 4.07 -3.96
C THR A 118 -0.21 3.95 -3.86
N LYS A 119 -0.67 2.78 -3.40
CA LYS A 119 -2.02 2.62 -2.88
C LYS A 119 -2.01 3.12 -1.44
N VAL A 120 -2.85 4.11 -1.12
CA VAL A 120 -3.01 4.64 0.23
C VAL A 120 -4.36 4.18 0.75
N SER A 121 -4.34 3.36 1.81
CA SER A 121 -5.53 2.65 2.29
C SER A 121 -5.73 2.83 3.78
N ASN A 122 -6.98 2.95 4.20
CA ASN A 122 -7.42 2.86 5.57
C ASN A 122 -8.48 1.77 5.67
N TYR A 123 -8.42 0.98 6.74
CA TYR A 123 -9.39 -0.05 7.08
C TYR A 123 -10.15 0.39 8.34
N PRO A 124 -11.29 1.08 8.20
CA PRO A 124 -12.01 1.64 9.35
C PRO A 124 -12.60 0.53 10.22
N PRO A 125 -12.98 0.80 11.49
CA PRO A 125 -13.62 -0.19 12.34
C PRO A 125 -14.84 -0.83 11.67
N CYS A 126 -14.85 -2.17 11.59
CA CYS A 126 -15.97 -2.93 11.04
C CYS A 126 -16.80 -3.51 12.19
N PRO A 127 -18.13 -3.29 12.23
CA PRO A 127 -18.98 -3.87 13.28
C PRO A 127 -19.16 -5.39 13.15
N LYS A 128 -18.90 -5.96 11.96
CA LYS A 128 -19.07 -7.40 11.66
C LYS A 128 -17.87 -7.95 10.88
N PRO A 129 -16.68 -8.01 11.48
CA PRO A 129 -15.43 -8.40 10.79
C PRO A 129 -15.43 -9.85 10.27
N ASP A 130 -16.32 -10.70 10.78
CA ASP A 130 -16.48 -12.06 10.27
C ASP A 130 -17.22 -12.13 8.93
N LEU A 131 -17.99 -11.10 8.58
CA LEU A 131 -18.82 -11.07 7.37
C LEU A 131 -18.17 -10.37 6.18
N ILE A 132 -17.14 -9.55 6.40
CA ILE A 132 -16.45 -8.84 5.33
C ILE A 132 -14.97 -8.65 5.69
N LYS A 133 -14.10 -8.82 4.70
CA LYS A 133 -12.65 -8.62 4.87
C LYS A 133 -12.27 -7.18 4.55
N GLY A 134 -11.24 -6.68 5.22
CA GLY A 134 -10.63 -5.39 4.86
C GLY A 134 -10.15 -5.40 3.42
N LEU A 135 -9.39 -6.44 3.05
CA LEU A 135 -8.99 -6.76 1.69
C LEU A 135 -9.00 -8.28 1.52
N ARG A 136 -9.61 -8.79 0.46
CA ARG A 136 -9.66 -10.24 0.17
C ARG A 136 -8.27 -10.79 -0.18
N ALA A 137 -8.11 -12.11 -0.01
CA ALA A 137 -6.88 -12.81 -0.35
C ALA A 137 -6.54 -12.67 -1.84
N HIS A 138 -5.29 -12.32 -2.12
CA HIS A 138 -4.73 -12.17 -3.46
C HIS A 138 -3.21 -12.29 -3.41
N THR A 139 -2.58 -12.48 -4.57
CA THR A 139 -1.16 -12.18 -4.79
C THR A 139 -1.04 -10.83 -5.49
N ASP A 140 0.09 -10.17 -5.30
CA ASP A 140 0.35 -8.91 -5.97
C ASP A 140 0.84 -9.16 -7.39
N ALA A 141 0.15 -8.62 -8.40
CA ALA A 141 0.53 -8.83 -9.80
C ALA A 141 1.86 -8.19 -10.22
N GLY A 142 2.48 -7.38 -9.36
CA GLY A 142 3.63 -6.52 -9.67
C GLY A 142 5.00 -7.18 -9.47
N GLY A 143 6.02 -6.32 -9.28
CA GLY A 143 7.40 -6.73 -9.00
C GLY A 143 7.66 -6.82 -7.50
N ILE A 144 8.29 -5.80 -6.92
CA ILE A 144 8.53 -5.70 -5.47
C ILE A 144 7.54 -4.74 -4.82
N ILE A 145 7.01 -5.11 -3.65
CA ILE A 145 6.05 -4.32 -2.88
C ILE A 145 6.73 -3.86 -1.60
N LEU A 146 6.56 -2.57 -1.29
CA LEU A 146 7.11 -1.92 -0.11
C LEU A 146 5.96 -1.29 0.67
N LEU A 147 5.59 -1.90 1.79
CA LEU A 147 4.46 -1.48 2.60
C LEU A 147 4.91 -0.79 3.88
N PHE A 148 4.46 0.45 4.05
CA PHE A 148 4.48 1.15 5.33
C PHE A 148 3.11 1.02 5.99
N GLN A 149 2.98 0.09 6.94
CA GLN A 149 1.72 -0.20 7.65
C GLN A 149 1.63 0.49 9.01
N ASP A 150 0.43 0.48 9.61
CA ASP A 150 0.20 0.99 10.96
C ASP A 150 1.08 0.25 11.98
N ASP A 151 1.65 0.98 12.96
CA ASP A 151 2.58 0.43 13.96
C ASP A 151 1.89 -0.02 15.27
N LYS A 152 0.56 0.04 15.34
CA LYS A 152 -0.27 -0.42 16.47
C LYS A 152 -1.39 -1.38 16.05
N VAL A 153 -2.03 -1.12 14.92
CA VAL A 153 -3.22 -1.85 14.46
C VAL A 153 -2.80 -2.96 13.51
N SER A 154 -2.99 -4.21 13.93
CA SER A 154 -2.78 -5.40 13.09
C SER A 154 -3.89 -5.57 12.06
N GLY A 155 -3.64 -6.38 11.03
CA GLY A 155 -4.67 -6.77 10.06
C GLY A 155 -4.12 -7.42 8.79
N LEU A 156 -2.87 -7.15 8.43
CA LEU A 156 -2.20 -7.85 7.34
C LEU A 156 -1.84 -9.27 7.76
N GLN A 157 -2.21 -10.24 6.93
CA GLN A 157 -1.87 -11.64 7.08
C GLN A 157 -1.30 -12.18 5.77
N LEU A 158 -0.35 -13.11 5.87
CA LEU A 158 0.12 -13.91 4.74
C LEU A 158 -0.26 -15.37 4.94
N LEU A 159 -0.44 -16.11 3.85
CA LEU A 159 -0.70 -17.54 3.90
C LEU A 159 0.63 -18.29 3.76
N LYS A 160 0.95 -19.14 4.74
CA LYS A 160 2.13 -20.02 4.70
C LYS A 160 1.78 -21.36 5.31
N ASP A 161 2.12 -22.45 4.61
CA ASP A 161 1.85 -23.83 5.05
C ASP A 161 0.35 -24.01 5.43
N ASP A 162 -0.54 -23.50 4.58
CA ASP A 162 -2.01 -23.48 4.75
C ASP A 162 -2.52 -22.75 6.01
N GLN A 163 -1.68 -21.90 6.62
CA GLN A 163 -2.02 -21.12 7.81
C GLN A 163 -1.85 -19.62 7.56
N TRP A 164 -2.84 -18.85 8.00
CA TRP A 164 -2.74 -17.40 8.03
C TRP A 164 -1.82 -16.97 9.17
N ILE A 165 -0.77 -16.23 8.84
CA ILE A 165 0.22 -15.70 9.76
C ILE A 165 0.12 -14.17 9.74
N ASP A 166 -0.06 -13.57 10.92
CA ASP A 166 -0.06 -12.12 11.07
C ASP A 166 1.31 -11.53 10.74
N VAL A 167 1.33 -10.45 9.96
CA VAL A 167 2.52 -9.62 9.79
C VAL A 167 2.51 -8.58 10.92
N PRO A 168 3.40 -8.68 11.92
CA PRO A 168 3.30 -7.88 13.13
C PRO A 168 3.49 -6.37 12.84
N PRO A 169 2.63 -5.50 13.40
CA PRO A 169 2.88 -4.07 13.41
C PRO A 169 4.23 -3.74 14.07
N MET A 170 5.07 -2.99 13.37
CA MET A 170 6.39 -2.62 13.87
C MET A 170 6.73 -1.18 13.47
N ARG A 171 7.00 -0.35 14.49
CA ARG A 171 7.31 1.07 14.30
C ARG A 171 8.54 1.26 13.43
N HIS A 172 8.44 2.18 12.48
CA HIS A 172 9.51 2.53 11.54
C HIS A 172 10.04 1.36 10.69
N SER A 173 9.20 0.35 10.45
CA SER A 173 9.51 -0.76 9.55
C SER A 173 8.84 -0.61 8.20
N ILE A 174 9.41 -1.27 7.18
CA ILE A 174 8.79 -1.47 5.86
C ILE A 174 8.66 -2.97 5.65
N VAL A 175 7.45 -3.44 5.39
CA VAL A 175 7.19 -4.82 4.99
C VAL A 175 7.49 -4.97 3.51
N ILE A 176 8.23 -6.01 3.14
CA ILE A 176 8.61 -6.30 1.77
C ILE A 176 7.99 -7.63 1.35
N ASN A 177 7.35 -7.67 0.20
CA ASN A 177 6.98 -8.92 -0.47
C ASN A 177 7.25 -8.84 -1.98
N LEU A 178 7.28 -10.01 -2.60
CA LEU A 178 7.45 -10.16 -4.04
C LEU A 178 6.07 -10.42 -4.65
N GLY A 179 5.86 -9.91 -5.85
CA GLY A 179 4.68 -10.15 -6.66
C GLY A 179 4.97 -11.09 -7.82
N ASP A 180 3.92 -11.41 -8.57
CA ASP A 180 3.86 -12.44 -9.61
C ASP A 180 4.93 -12.26 -10.71
N GLN A 181 5.45 -11.04 -10.95
CA GLN A 181 6.49 -10.83 -11.97
C GLN A 181 7.90 -11.30 -11.53
N LEU A 182 8.10 -11.55 -10.24
CA LEU A 182 9.38 -12.04 -9.69
C LEU A 182 9.39 -13.54 -9.40
N GLU A 183 8.25 -14.22 -9.53
CA GLU A 183 8.12 -15.68 -9.50
C GLU A 183 8.57 -16.30 -10.84
#